data_AF-A0A2V8SAP8-F1
#
_entry.id   AF-A0A2V8SAP8-F1
#
_cell.length_a   1.000
_cell.length_b   1.000
_cell.length_c   1.000
_cell.angle_alpha   90.00
_cell.angle_beta   90.00
_cell.angle_gamma   90.00
#
_symmetry.space_group_name_H-M   'P 1'
#
loop_
_entity.id
_entity.type
_entity.pdbx_description
1 polymer ?
#
loop_
_entity_poly.entity_id
_entity_poly.type
_entity_poly.pdbx_seq_one_letter_code
_entity_poly.pdbx_strand_id
1 'polypeptide(L)'
;MPPTDKTTADGSNGIANKEQSPRPESQFRLIVVAALRAKQLLHGARPRIEADLGRRRNTSIAIEEVKRGLVPFTLTNEYREKNGDGREHE
;
A
#
# COMPACT_ATOMS: atom_id res chain seq x y z
N MET A 1 1.08 -24.47 47.26
CA MET A 1 0.12 -24.96 46.25
C MET A 1 -1.07 -25.55 46.98
N PRO A 2 -2.30 -25.22 46.56
CA PRO A 2 -3.01 -26.06 45.59
C PRO A 2 -3.42 -25.30 44.30
N PRO A 3 -3.75 -26.03 43.22
CA PRO A 3 -4.13 -25.46 41.93
C PRO A 3 -5.65 -25.24 41.84
N THR A 4 -6.08 -24.21 41.11
CA THR A 4 -7.46 -24.07 40.64
C THR A 4 -7.50 -23.96 39.13
N ASP A 5 -8.50 -24.66 38.61
CA ASP A 5 -8.71 -25.18 37.27
C ASP A 5 -9.31 -24.13 36.30
N LYS A 6 -9.11 -24.41 35.01
CA LYS A 6 -10.00 -24.15 33.86
C LYS A 6 -10.35 -22.72 33.43
N THR A 7 -9.82 -22.42 32.24
CA THR A 7 -10.57 -22.20 30.99
C THR A 7 -11.78 -21.27 31.05
N THR A 8 -11.62 -20.10 30.44
CA THR A 8 -12.70 -19.48 29.66
C THR A 8 -12.08 -18.96 28.36
N ALA A 9 -12.41 -19.65 27.28
CA ALA A 9 -12.27 -19.09 25.95
C ALA A 9 -13.27 -17.94 25.85
N ASP A 10 -12.81 -16.77 25.44
CA ASP A 10 -13.68 -15.85 24.71
C ASP A 10 -12.91 -15.28 23.54
N GLY A 11 -13.32 -15.75 22.36
CA GLY A 11 -12.89 -15.20 21.10
C GLY A 11 -13.56 -13.84 20.95
N SER A 12 -12.76 -12.83 20.66
CA SER A 12 -13.27 -11.62 20.03
C SER A 12 -12.25 -11.20 19.02
N ASN A 13 -12.47 -11.68 17.80
CA ASN A 13 -11.96 -11.15 16.54
C ASN A 13 -12.24 -9.65 16.50
N GLY A 14 -11.35 -8.88 17.11
CA GLY A 14 -11.18 -7.47 16.81
C GLY A 14 -10.41 -7.37 15.51
N ILE A 15 -11.12 -7.57 14.39
CA ILE A 15 -10.78 -6.96 13.10
C ILE A 15 -10.82 -5.44 13.28
N ALA A 16 -9.85 -4.93 14.03
CA ALA A 16 -9.50 -3.54 14.03
C ALA A 16 -8.91 -3.31 12.65
N ASN A 17 -9.77 -2.83 11.75
CA ASN A 17 -9.42 -2.27 10.46
C ASN A 17 -8.07 -1.60 10.62
N LYS A 18 -7.04 -2.28 10.13
CA LYS A 18 -5.75 -1.66 9.93
C LYS A 18 -6.11 -0.59 8.92
N GLU A 19 -6.25 0.65 9.39
CA GLU A 19 -5.97 1.82 8.57
C GLU A 19 -4.56 1.58 8.06
N GLN A 20 -4.51 0.79 7.00
CA GLN A 20 -3.32 0.37 6.34
C GLN A 20 -2.94 1.62 5.58
N SER A 21 -2.39 2.57 6.34
CA SER A 21 -1.60 3.68 5.83
C SER A 21 -0.90 3.11 4.61
N PRO A 22 -1.08 3.69 3.42
CA PRO A 22 -0.63 3.08 2.17
C PRO A 22 0.89 3.24 2.03
N ARG A 23 1.61 3.03 3.13
CA ARG A 23 3.02 2.76 3.15
C ARG A 23 3.23 1.55 2.24
N PRO A 24 4.04 1.69 1.19
CA PRO A 24 4.33 0.56 0.33
C PRO A 24 5.20 -0.42 1.13
N GLU A 25 4.56 -1.40 1.79
CA GLU A 25 5.26 -2.53 2.42
C GLU A 25 6.00 -3.38 1.37
N SER A 26 5.68 -3.21 0.08
CA SER A 26 6.31 -3.88 -1.06
C SER A 26 7.12 -2.90 -1.92
N GLN A 27 8.38 -3.25 -2.22
CA GLN A 27 9.26 -2.49 -3.11
C GLN A 27 8.67 -2.32 -4.52
N PHE A 28 7.99 -3.35 -5.03
CA PHE A 28 7.30 -3.29 -6.32
C PHE A 28 6.19 -2.25 -6.31
N ARG A 29 5.42 -2.17 -5.22
CA ARG A 29 4.37 -1.18 -5.04
C ARG A 29 4.94 0.24 -5.06
N LEU A 30 6.07 0.46 -4.39
CA LEU A 30 6.77 1.74 -4.43
C LEU A 30 7.14 2.12 -5.88
N ILE A 31 7.74 1.19 -6.62
CA ILE A 31 8.19 1.44 -8.00
C ILE A 31 7.01 1.79 -8.91
N VAL A 32 5.94 0.98 -8.88
CA VAL A 32 4.76 1.18 -9.74
C VAL A 32 4.09 2.51 -9.43
N VAL A 33 3.84 2.81 -8.14
CA VAL A 33 3.16 4.06 -7.75
C VAL A 33 4.04 5.27 -8.05
N ALA A 34 5.35 5.19 -7.81
CA ALA A 34 6.28 6.27 -8.13
C ALA A 34 6.38 6.51 -9.65
N ALA A 35 6.36 5.46 -10.47
CA ALA A 35 6.35 5.61 -11.93
C ALA A 35 5.08 6.29 -12.43
N LEU A 36 3.91 5.86 -11.95
CA LEU A 36 2.62 6.49 -12.26
C LEU A 36 2.60 7.96 -11.83
N ARG A 37 3.13 8.25 -10.64
CA ARG A 37 3.22 9.63 -10.14
C ARG A 37 4.20 10.48 -10.95
N ALA A 38 5.36 9.94 -11.32
CA ALA A 38 6.32 10.64 -12.17
C ALA A 38 5.71 10.98 -13.54
N LYS A 39 4.88 10.09 -14.10
CA LYS A 39 4.11 10.37 -15.32
C LYS A 39 3.19 11.58 -15.13
N GLN A 40 2.47 11.66 -14.01
CA GLN A 40 1.62 12.83 -13.72
C GLN A 40 2.44 14.13 -13.66
N LEU A 41 3.58 14.12 -12.98
CA LEU A 41 4.47 15.29 -12.88
C LEU A 41 5.02 15.71 -14.26
N LEU A 42 5.31 14.75 -15.14
CA LEU A 42 5.71 15.04 -16.52
C LEU A 42 4.61 15.75 -17.32
N HIS A 43 3.34 15.45 -17.04
CA HIS A 43 2.18 16.11 -17.66
C HIS A 43 1.80 17.43 -16.97
N GLY A 44 2.66 17.97 -16.11
CA GLY A 44 2.43 19.25 -15.45
C GLY A 44 1.60 19.17 -14.16
N ALA A 45 1.40 17.97 -13.60
CA ALA A 45 0.79 17.87 -12.27
C ALA A 45 1.68 18.57 -11.22
N ARG A 46 1.04 19.23 -10.25
CA ARG A 46 1.75 19.92 -9.17
C ARG A 46 2.39 18.90 -8.21
N PRO A 47 3.66 19.10 -7.81
CA PRO A 47 4.25 18.37 -6.70
C PRO A 47 3.48 18.61 -5.39
N ARG A 48 3.46 17.60 -4.53
CA ARG A 48 2.91 17.66 -3.16
C ARG A 48 3.97 17.96 -2.11
N ILE A 49 5.24 17.92 -2.50
CA ILE A 49 6.37 18.35 -1.67
C ILE A 49 6.92 19.66 -2.19
N GLU A 50 7.47 20.48 -1.31
CA GLU A 50 8.33 21.59 -1.69
C GLU A 50 9.60 21.01 -2.32
N ALA A 51 9.60 20.97 -3.65
CA ALA A 51 10.73 20.58 -4.45
C ALA A 51 11.17 21.80 -5.24
N ASP A 52 12.49 22.06 -5.24
CA ASP A 52 13.10 22.95 -6.22
C ASP A 52 12.85 22.35 -7.62
N LEU A 53 11.78 22.79 -8.28
CA LEU A 53 11.29 22.27 -9.55
C LEU A 53 12.36 22.35 -10.67
N GLY A 54 13.34 23.25 -10.54
CA GLY A 54 14.47 23.36 -11.46
C GLY A 54 15.66 22.43 -11.16
N ARG A 55 15.72 21.83 -9.96
CA ARG A 55 16.89 21.05 -9.49
C ARG A 55 16.61 19.56 -9.34
N ARG A 56 15.34 19.17 -9.11
CA ARG A 56 14.96 17.77 -8.88
C ARG A 56 14.24 17.15 -10.08
N ARG A 57 14.63 15.93 -10.43
CA ARG A 57 13.94 15.13 -11.46
C ARG A 57 12.56 14.71 -10.97
N ASN A 58 11.57 14.65 -11.87
CA ASN A 58 10.20 14.21 -11.57
C ASN A 58 10.15 12.85 -10.88
N THR A 59 11.06 11.94 -11.24
CA THR A 59 11.19 10.62 -10.60
C THR A 59 11.60 10.71 -9.13
N SER A 60 12.55 11.60 -8.80
CA SER A 60 12.97 11.83 -7.40
C SER A 60 11.83 12.42 -6.57
N ILE A 61 11.09 13.38 -7.13
CA ILE A 61 9.92 13.97 -6.48
C ILE A 61 8.86 12.90 -6.22
N ALA A 62 8.52 12.08 -7.22
CA ALA A 62 7.54 11.02 -7.10
C ALA A 62 7.93 9.97 -6.05
N ILE A 63 9.20 9.55 -6.01
CA ILE A 63 9.69 8.60 -5.00
C ILE A 63 9.55 9.17 -3.59
N GLU A 64 9.90 10.44 -3.38
CA GLU A 64 9.76 11.07 -2.07
C GLU A 64 8.30 11.23 -1.66
N GLU A 65 7.41 11.64 -2.57
CA GLU A 65 5.98 11.73 -2.28
C GLU A 65 5.40 10.37 -1.88
N VAL A 66 5.77 9.30 -2.57
CA VAL A 66 5.31 7.94 -2.26
C VAL A 66 5.88 7.45 -0.93
N LYS A 67 7.17 7.70 -0.65
CA LYS A 67 7.79 7.35 0.65
C LYS A 67 7.16 8.10 1.82
N ARG A 68 6.74 9.35 1.62
CA ARG A 68 6.03 10.16 2.62
C ARG A 68 4.53 9.85 2.70
N GLY A 69 4.01 8.95 1.85
CA GLY A 69 2.59 8.60 1.82
C GLY A 69 1.68 9.71 1.29
N LEU A 70 2.22 10.69 0.56
CA LEU A 70 1.48 11.85 0.04
C LEU A 70 0.72 11.55 -1.25
N VAL A 71 1.04 10.42 -1.91
CA VAL A 71 0.32 9.97 -3.11
C VAL A 71 -0.80 9.04 -2.67
N PRO A 72 -2.08 9.41 -2.82
CA PRO A 72 -3.19 8.50 -2.58
C PRO A 72 -3.28 7.49 -3.72
N PHE A 73 -3.48 6.22 -3.37
CA PHE A 73 -3.69 5.15 -4.35
C PHE A 73 -4.43 3.98 -3.71
N THR A 74 -5.27 3.34 -4.51
CA THR A 74 -6.07 2.18 -4.11
C THR A 74 -5.49 0.91 -4.72
N LEU A 75 -5.52 -0.19 -3.96
CA LEU A 75 -5.27 -1.51 -4.51
C LEU A 75 -6.61 -2.09 -4.97
N THR A 76 -6.76 -2.26 -6.27
CA THR A 76 -7.89 -3.03 -6.81
C THR A 76 -7.53 -4.51 -6.75
N ASN A 77 -8.34 -5.29 -6.03
CA ASN A 77 -8.12 -6.74 -5.85
C ASN A 77 -8.48 -7.57 -7.10
N GLU A 78 -8.83 -6.89 -8.20
CA GLU A 78 -9.34 -7.45 -9.45
C GLU A 78 -8.34 -8.41 -10.15
N TYR A 79 -7.08 -8.42 -9.73
CA TYR A 79 -6.05 -9.32 -10.25
C TYR A 79 -5.91 -10.64 -9.49
N ARG A 80 -6.51 -10.78 -8.30
CA ARG A 80 -6.47 -12.03 -7.52
C ARG A 80 -7.49 -13.05 -8.01
N GLU A 81 -8.59 -12.59 -8.60
CA GLU A 81 -9.70 -13.46 -9.03
C GLU A 81 -9.50 -14.07 -10.42
N LYS A 82 -8.67 -13.47 -11.29
CA LYS A 82 -8.46 -13.98 -12.66
C LYS A 82 -7.46 -15.13 -12.78
N ASN A 83 -6.73 -15.46 -11.71
CA ASN A 83 -5.67 -16.48 -11.75
C ASN A 83 -5.92 -17.66 -10.78
N GLY A 84 -7.12 -17.75 -10.19
CA GLY A 84 -7.35 -18.57 -8.99
C GLY A 84 -8.52 -19.55 -9.02
N ASP A 85 -9.13 -19.85 -10.17
CA ASP A 85 -10.11 -20.95 -10.25
C ASP A 85 -10.16 -21.50 -11.67
N GLY A 86 -9.45 -22.61 -11.90
CA GLY A 86 -9.35 -23.22 -13.21
C GLY A 86 -8.43 -24.42 -13.26
N ARG A 87 -8.72 -25.42 -12.40
CA ARG A 87 -8.56 -26.88 -12.62
C ARG A 87 -8.37 -27.60 -11.28
N GLU A 88 -9.45 -28.13 -10.70
CA GLU A 88 -9.53 -29.49 -10.11
C GLU A 88 -10.98 -30.02 -10.20
N HIS A 89 -11.12 -31.34 -10.39
CA HIS A 89 -12.31 -32.20 -10.60
C HIS A 89 -12.81 -32.24 -12.06
N GLU A 90 -12.72 -33.36 -12.81
CA GLU A 90 -12.79 -34.80 -12.48
C GLU A 90 -11.86 -35.64 -13.38
#